data_AF-A0A2G0XBU1-F1
#
_entry.id   AF-A0A2G0XBU1-F1
#
_cell.length_a   1.000
_cell.length_b   1.000
_cell.length_c   1.000
_cell.angle_alpha   90.00
_cell.angle_beta   90.00
_cell.angle_gamma   90.00
#
_symmetry.space_group_name_H-M   'P 1'
#
loop_
_entity.id
_entity.type
_entity.pdbx_description
1 polymer ?
#
loop_
_entity_poly.entity_id
_entity_poly.type
_entity_poly.pdbx_seq_one_letter_code
_entity_poly.pdbx_strand_id
1 'polypeptide(L)'
;MISCRRYLALLVLGLALIPLAQAQDLPGRSNSNNSPIHRANPNSMQGTQPNAPATRGIQTVPTPRTPTLENGGIGNRYPQRQAAPSRPATETKAPTYDANGNRR
;
A
#
# COMPACT_ATOMS: atom_id res chain seq x y z
N MET A 1 14.34 42.67 53.98
CA MET A 1 13.02 42.02 53.76
C MET A 1 12.52 42.11 52.31
N ILE A 2 12.86 43.15 51.54
CA ILE A 2 12.38 43.35 50.15
C ILE A 2 12.97 42.32 49.17
N SER A 3 14.23 41.92 49.35
CA SER A 3 14.91 40.96 48.46
C SER A 3 14.27 39.57 48.50
N CYS A 4 13.90 39.07 49.69
CA CYS A 4 13.26 37.76 49.87
C CYS A 4 11.90 37.69 49.14
N ARG A 5 11.11 38.77 49.18
CA ARG A 5 9.81 38.85 48.47
C ARG A 5 9.96 38.79 46.96
N ARG A 6 11.06 39.34 46.41
CA ARG A 6 11.36 39.29 44.97
C ARG A 6 11.75 37.89 44.52
N TYR A 7 12.57 37.18 45.31
CA TYR A 7 12.92 35.79 45.01
C TYR A 7 11.72 34.85 45.10
N LEU A 8 10.84 35.05 46.09
CA LEU A 8 9.59 34.30 46.18
C LEU A 8 8.66 34.59 44.98
N ALA A 9 8.55 35.84 44.55
CA ALA A 9 7.76 36.20 43.37
C ALA A 9 8.30 35.55 42.09
N LEU A 10 9.63 35.53 41.91
CA LEU A 10 10.28 34.87 40.77
C LEU A 10 10.11 33.34 40.81
N LEU A 11 10.17 32.73 42.00
CA LEU A 11 9.96 31.30 42.17
C LEU A 11 8.52 30.90 41.84
N VAL A 12 7.54 31.68 42.32
CA VAL A 12 6.11 31.43 42.02
C VAL A 12 5.81 31.65 40.53
N LEU A 13 6.39 32.70 39.92
CA LEU A 13 6.25 32.95 38.48
C LEU A 13 6.88 31.81 37.65
N GLY A 14 8.05 31.32 38.06
CA GLY A 14 8.70 30.17 37.43
C GLY A 14 7.84 28.92 37.51
N LEU A 15 7.34 28.56 38.70
CA LEU A 15 6.46 27.40 38.90
C LEU A 15 5.13 27.50 38.13
N ALA A 16 4.58 28.71 37.97
CA ALA A 16 3.34 28.93 37.22
C ALA A 16 3.50 28.76 35.69
N LEU A 17 4.71 28.94 35.16
CA LEU A 17 5.00 28.84 33.72
C LEU A 17 5.46 27.45 33.26
N ILE A 18 5.74 26.52 34.19
CA ILE A 18 6.24 25.17 33.86
C ILE A 18 5.23 24.24 33.13
N PRO A 19 3.89 24.30 33.31
CA PRO A 19 3.05 23.21 32.83
C PRO A 19 2.62 23.32 31.35
N LEU A 20 3.10 24.28 30.56
CA LEU A 20 2.59 24.50 29.20
C LEU A 20 3.10 23.55 28.10
N ALA A 21 3.98 22.59 28.41
CA ALA A 21 4.38 21.56 27.45
C ALA A 21 3.45 20.33 27.54
N GLN A 22 2.16 20.50 27.24
CA GLN A 22 1.23 19.39 27.05
C GLN A 22 1.24 19.02 25.55
N ALA A 23 1.61 17.78 25.23
CA ALA A 23 1.46 17.22 23.90
C ALA A 23 -0.04 17.24 23.51
N GLN A 24 -0.37 17.93 22.42
CA GLN A 24 -1.74 18.04 21.93
C GLN A 24 -2.15 16.79 21.15
N ASP A 25 -2.59 15.75 21.86
CA ASP A 25 -3.33 14.66 21.20
C ASP A 25 -4.76 15.14 20.94
N LEU A 26 -5.06 15.42 19.68
CA LEU A 26 -6.38 15.87 19.24
C LEU A 26 -7.40 14.72 19.45
N PRO A 27 -8.50 14.93 20.21
CA PRO A 27 -9.49 13.89 20.42
C PRO A 27 -10.17 13.56 19.08
N GLY A 28 -10.06 12.30 18.64
CA GLY A 28 -10.79 11.78 17.47
C GLY A 28 -9.95 11.36 16.27
N ARG A 29 -8.60 11.39 16.32
CA ARG A 29 -7.77 10.84 15.23
C ARG A 29 -6.65 9.94 15.73
N SER A 30 -7.00 8.83 16.36
CA SER A 30 -6.08 7.71 16.56
C SER A 30 -5.95 6.94 15.24
N ASN A 31 -5.15 7.43 14.29
CA ASN A 31 -4.65 6.56 13.23
C ASN A 31 -3.54 5.69 13.82
N SER A 32 -3.65 4.37 13.70
CA SER A 32 -2.65 3.40 14.17
C SER A 32 -1.26 3.59 13.56
N ASN A 33 -1.14 4.51 12.59
CA ASN A 33 0.05 4.82 11.82
C ASN A 33 0.80 6.07 12.30
N ASN A 34 0.33 6.79 13.34
CA ASN A 34 0.92 8.06 13.79
C ASN A 34 1.25 8.05 15.30
N SER A 35 1.89 6.98 15.79
CA SER A 35 2.45 7.01 17.15
C SER A 35 3.87 7.64 17.15
N PRO A 36 4.44 8.03 18.29
CA PRO A 36 5.72 8.76 18.36
C PRO A 36 6.93 8.06 17.71
N ILE A 37 6.84 6.76 17.44
CA ILE A 37 7.88 5.96 16.74
C ILE A 37 7.60 5.88 15.21
N HIS A 38 6.51 6.48 14.73
CA HIS A 38 6.01 6.28 13.38
C HIS A 38 6.46 7.41 12.43
N ARG A 39 7.36 7.01 11.53
CA ARG A 39 7.47 7.44 10.13
C ARG A 39 7.44 8.95 9.85
N ALA A 40 8.61 9.57 9.88
CA ALA A 40 8.84 10.93 9.33
C ALA A 40 8.53 11.04 7.81
N ASN A 41 8.41 9.92 7.10
CA ASN A 41 8.07 9.87 5.67
C ASN A 41 6.70 9.17 5.47
N PRO A 42 5.68 9.89 4.95
CA PRO A 42 4.35 9.34 4.69
C PRO A 42 4.33 8.09 3.79
N ASN A 43 5.33 7.89 2.93
CA ASN A 43 5.37 6.80 1.96
C ASN A 43 6.15 5.55 2.41
N SER A 44 6.88 5.63 3.52
CA SER A 44 7.69 4.49 3.95
C SER A 44 6.78 3.51 4.76
N MET A 45 7.15 2.22 4.87
CA MET A 45 6.37 1.22 5.66
C MET A 45 7.14 0.41 6.75
N GLN A 46 8.49 0.44 6.77
CA GLN A 46 9.36 0.06 7.92
C GLN A 46 8.71 0.34 9.30
N GLY A 47 8.56 -0.69 10.13
CA GLY A 47 7.98 -0.56 11.49
C GLY A 47 6.46 -0.45 11.56
N THR A 48 5.75 -0.44 10.43
CA THR A 48 4.27 -0.44 10.37
C THR A 48 3.74 -1.68 9.64
N GLN A 49 4.58 -2.34 8.86
CA GLN A 49 4.21 -3.59 8.22
C GLN A 49 4.12 -4.72 9.27
N PRO A 50 3.01 -5.47 9.30
CA PRO A 50 2.92 -6.67 10.13
C PRO A 50 4.04 -7.64 9.78
N ASN A 51 4.75 -8.14 10.78
CA ASN A 51 5.77 -9.18 10.59
C ASN A 51 5.16 -10.59 10.52
N ALA A 52 3.89 -10.73 10.88
CA ALA A 52 3.18 -12.00 10.80
C ALA A 52 2.68 -12.27 9.36
N PRO A 53 2.86 -13.48 8.83
CA PRO A 53 2.24 -13.88 7.57
C PRO A 53 0.71 -13.77 7.65
N ALA A 54 0.06 -13.39 6.55
CA ALA A 54 -1.39 -13.37 6.49
C ALA A 54 -1.96 -14.79 6.68
N THR A 55 -2.86 -14.96 7.64
CA THR A 55 -3.56 -16.23 7.89
C THR A 55 -4.41 -16.58 6.66
N ARG A 56 -4.03 -17.64 5.92
CA ARG A 56 -4.81 -18.13 4.79
C ARG A 56 -5.87 -19.13 5.28
N GLY A 57 -7.14 -18.81 5.06
CA GLY A 57 -8.24 -19.76 5.19
C GLY A 57 -8.32 -20.73 4.01
N ILE A 58 -9.28 -21.67 4.06
CA ILE A 58 -9.59 -22.57 2.94
C ILE A 58 -10.06 -21.72 1.75
N GLN A 59 -9.33 -21.79 0.63
CA GLN A 59 -9.70 -21.06 -0.58
C GLN A 59 -10.75 -21.85 -1.36
N THR A 60 -12.01 -21.42 -1.31
CA THR A 60 -13.11 -21.99 -2.10
C THR A 60 -13.19 -21.43 -3.52
N VAL A 61 -12.44 -20.37 -3.81
CA VAL A 61 -12.46 -19.63 -5.09
C VAL A 61 -11.03 -19.22 -5.45
N PRO A 62 -10.67 -19.11 -6.74
CA PRO A 62 -9.38 -18.57 -7.17
C PRO A 62 -9.10 -17.18 -6.58
N THR A 63 -7.91 -16.98 -6.05
CA THR A 63 -7.47 -15.67 -5.58
C THR A 63 -7.38 -14.70 -6.75
N PRO A 64 -8.05 -13.53 -6.70
CA PRO A 64 -7.83 -12.47 -7.68
C PRO A 64 -6.36 -12.07 -7.72
N ARG A 65 -5.80 -11.91 -8.93
CA ARG A 65 -4.42 -11.45 -9.06
C ARG A 65 -4.33 -10.00 -8.58
N THR A 66 -3.31 -9.70 -7.79
CA THR A 66 -3.03 -8.33 -7.35
C THR A 66 -2.87 -7.42 -8.57
N PRO A 67 -3.47 -6.22 -8.59
CA PRO A 67 -3.22 -5.21 -9.61
C PRO A 67 -1.72 -4.90 -9.71
N THR A 68 -1.13 -5.06 -10.89
CA THR A 68 0.25 -4.68 -11.19
C THR A 68 0.31 -3.82 -12.45
N LEU A 69 1.48 -3.28 -12.74
CA LEU A 69 1.72 -2.62 -14.01
C LEU A 69 1.61 -3.64 -15.14
N GLU A 70 2.33 -4.76 -15.15
CA GLU A 70 2.24 -5.69 -16.30
C GLU A 70 0.82 -6.22 -16.57
N ASN A 71 -0.01 -6.48 -15.55
CA ASN A 71 -1.38 -6.97 -15.76
C ASN A 71 -2.43 -5.86 -16.01
N GLY A 72 -2.10 -4.60 -15.71
CA GLY A 72 -2.94 -3.45 -16.05
C GLY A 72 -4.01 -3.13 -15.05
N GLY A 73 -3.97 -3.76 -13.90
CA GLY A 73 -4.73 -3.31 -12.74
C GLY A 73 -4.22 -1.95 -12.22
N ILE A 74 -2.96 -1.58 -12.49
CA ILE A 74 -2.44 -0.24 -12.21
C ILE A 74 -2.50 0.58 -13.50
N GLY A 75 -3.50 1.46 -13.60
CA GLY A 75 -3.82 2.27 -14.80
C GLY A 75 -2.78 3.31 -15.24
N ASN A 76 -1.54 3.23 -14.75
CA ASN A 76 -0.46 4.18 -15.06
C ASN A 76 0.43 3.72 -16.22
N ARG A 77 -0.02 2.76 -17.02
CA ARG A 77 0.75 2.26 -18.18
C ARG A 77 0.60 3.18 -19.38
N TYR A 78 1.69 3.32 -20.13
CA TYR A 78 1.62 3.82 -21.49
C TYR A 78 0.70 2.93 -22.35
N PRO A 79 0.02 3.50 -23.36
CA PRO A 79 -0.79 2.71 -24.30
C PRO A 79 0.05 1.61 -24.94
N GLN A 80 -0.12 0.38 -24.46
CA GLN A 80 0.52 -0.77 -25.05
C GLN A 80 -0.32 -1.14 -26.27
N ARG A 81 0.28 -1.13 -27.48
CA ARG A 81 -0.36 -1.70 -28.67
C ARG A 81 -0.71 -3.14 -28.30
N GLN A 82 -1.98 -3.41 -28.06
CA GLN A 82 -2.48 -4.76 -27.93
C GLN A 82 -2.15 -5.43 -29.26
N ALA A 83 -1.22 -6.38 -29.25
CA ALA A 83 -1.02 -7.22 -30.42
C ALA A 83 -2.39 -7.81 -30.74
N ALA A 84 -2.81 -7.71 -32.01
CA ALA A 84 -4.07 -8.30 -32.44
C ALA A 84 -4.09 -9.76 -31.96
N PRO A 85 -5.23 -10.26 -31.42
CA PRO A 85 -5.34 -11.65 -31.02
C PRO A 85 -4.81 -12.52 -32.15
N SER A 86 -3.80 -13.34 -31.86
CA SER A 86 -3.26 -14.25 -32.86
C SER A 86 -4.40 -15.15 -33.31
N ARG A 87 -4.79 -15.05 -34.59
CA ARG A 87 -5.84 -15.91 -35.16
C ARG A 87 -5.38 -17.35 -34.94
N PRO A 88 -6.23 -18.25 -34.42
CA PRO A 88 -5.92 -19.67 -34.38
C PRO A 88 -5.46 -20.10 -35.77
N ALA A 89 -4.25 -20.66 -35.88
CA ALA A 89 -3.77 -21.18 -37.14
C ALA A 89 -4.76 -22.25 -37.61
N THR A 90 -5.50 -21.96 -38.68
CA THR A 90 -6.22 -23.00 -39.40
C THR A 90 -5.15 -23.81 -40.10
N GLU A 91 -4.81 -24.98 -39.56
CA GLU A 91 -3.92 -25.91 -40.23
C GLU A 91 -4.60 -26.36 -41.53
N THR A 92 -4.08 -25.92 -42.68
CA THR A 92 -4.60 -26.33 -43.98
C THR A 92 -4.27 -27.80 -44.18
N LYS A 93 -5.21 -28.69 -43.83
CA LYS A 93 -5.06 -30.12 -44.12
C LYS A 93 -5.05 -30.32 -45.63
N ALA A 94 -3.95 -30.87 -46.16
CA ALA A 94 -3.88 -31.22 -47.57
C ALA A 94 -4.98 -32.26 -47.91
N PRO A 95 -5.58 -32.17 -49.11
CA PRO A 95 -6.57 -33.15 -49.55
C PRO A 95 -5.97 -34.55 -49.56
N THR A 96 -6.69 -35.51 -49.00
CA THR A 96 -6.30 -36.93 -49.05
C THR A 96 -6.76 -37.50 -50.39
N TYR A 97 -5.85 -38.06 -51.17
CA TYR A 97 -6.17 -38.77 -52.41
C TYR A 97 -6.22 -40.28 -52.16
N ASP A 98 -7.12 -40.98 -52.84
CA ASP A 98 -7.12 -42.43 -52.87
C ASP A 98 -6.06 -42.98 -53.85
N ALA A 99 -5.87 -44.30 -53.88
CA ALA A 99 -4.90 -44.96 -54.76
C ALA A 99 -5.17 -44.73 -56.27
N ASN A 100 -6.37 -44.26 -56.61
CA ASN A 100 -6.80 -43.98 -57.97
C ASN A 100 -6.64 -42.48 -58.32
N GLY A 101 -6.13 -41.66 -57.40
CA GLY A 101 -5.92 -40.23 -57.58
C GLY A 101 -7.17 -39.37 -57.36
N ASN A 102 -8.27 -39.95 -56.86
CA ASN A 102 -9.49 -39.22 -56.56
C ASN A 102 -9.44 -38.62 -55.15
N ARG A 103 -10.00 -37.41 -55.01
CA ARG A 103 -10.07 -36.70 -53.72
C ARG A 103 -11.08 -37.43 -52.81
N ARG A 104 -10.65 -37.81 -51.60
CA ARG A 104 -11.51 -38.37 -50.54
C ARG A 104 -12.12 -37.28 -49.67
#